data_AF-A0A2K0TNK5-F1
#
_entry.id   AF-A0A2K0TNK5-F1
#
_cell.length_a   1.000
_cell.length_b   1.000
_cell.length_c   1.000
_cell.angle_alpha   90.00
_cell.angle_beta   90.00
_cell.angle_gamma   90.00
#
_symmetry.space_group_name_H-M   'P 1'
#
loop_
_entity.id
_entity.type
_entity.pdbx_description
1 polymer ?
#
loop_
_entity_poly.entity_id
_entity_poly.type
_entity_poly.pdbx_seq_one_letter_code
_entity_poly.pdbx_strand_id
1 'polypeptide(L)'
;MPAVKLPVRGSGSIFTAGWDLRTFTAFGIVGLANTLLPYIIFSSLYLIVPFSLPVVLVIELLPAIAVKLLIPHILHYTPHWVWLALLSACWILATVAANAAPPNVIAPIRTLIAVLASANTAVAEVFFLSQLSHYGKTALAGWGTGTAAGGALRAVLPTILTIHMGLMMRNATRYVYYLLVAMVAAHFLVLPSPVLDTMAVNELAGEDEAAVEMESHKSPLITAESHSQTIGFWERVHSNMQLMSNKLLRLCIDPLLLVTAVQALVSSGTPRASRTLRIFSGYQSFSATYGLAFQIGDFIARSTALLFRNRRPRLLFALLVVCCFAAILNTSLMLSANRYVVFGLISSIGWLRGMMYMNIYGAGMEYLSRNPDVDAEFGLGSIGVGETAGMLIGSLAAVTFESQLCGLASRGGRWCSTIT
;
A
#
# COMPACT_ATOMS: atom_id res chain seq x y z
N MET A 1 50.05 -36.64 3.67
CA MET A 1 48.79 -37.12 3.05
C MET A 1 47.80 -35.97 3.06
N PRO A 2 47.12 -35.69 1.93
CA PRO A 2 46.54 -34.38 1.66
C PRO A 2 45.18 -34.20 2.34
N ALA A 3 44.91 -32.97 2.78
CA ALA A 3 43.62 -32.53 3.27
C ALA A 3 42.57 -32.62 2.16
N VAL A 4 41.55 -33.45 2.39
CA VAL A 4 40.36 -33.55 1.55
C VAL A 4 39.61 -32.22 1.63
N LYS A 5 39.64 -31.44 0.55
CA LYS A 5 38.71 -30.31 0.36
C LYS A 5 37.33 -30.90 0.10
N LEU A 6 36.42 -30.76 1.07
CA LEU A 6 35.00 -30.98 0.86
C LEU A 6 34.45 -29.92 -0.11
N PRO A 7 33.60 -30.30 -1.09
CA PRO A 7 33.02 -29.36 -2.03
C PRO A 7 31.95 -28.50 -1.35
N VAL A 8 32.01 -27.20 -1.61
CA VAL A 8 30.96 -26.23 -1.27
C VAL A 8 29.67 -26.66 -1.98
N ARG A 9 28.70 -27.16 -1.22
CA ARG A 9 27.42 -27.64 -1.71
C ARG A 9 26.50 -26.46 -2.06
N GLY A 10 26.59 -25.97 -3.29
CA GLY A 10 25.77 -24.90 -3.86
C GLY A 10 24.34 -25.31 -4.23
N SER A 11 23.61 -25.99 -3.35
CA SER A 11 22.23 -26.47 -3.65
C SER A 11 21.12 -25.68 -2.94
N GLY A 12 21.45 -24.83 -1.96
CA GLY A 12 20.46 -24.08 -1.17
C GLY A 12 20.06 -22.71 -1.72
N SER A 13 20.86 -22.08 -2.59
CA SER A 13 20.61 -20.70 -3.05
C SER A 13 19.62 -20.58 -4.20
N ILE A 14 19.49 -21.61 -5.04
CA ILE A 14 18.58 -21.60 -6.19
C ILE A 14 17.13 -21.77 -5.73
N PHE A 15 16.90 -22.62 -4.73
CA PHE A 15 15.57 -22.84 -4.17
C PHE A 15 15.06 -21.59 -3.45
N THR A 16 15.88 -20.96 -2.60
CA THR A 16 15.51 -19.71 -1.91
C THR A 16 15.27 -18.55 -2.88
N ALA A 17 16.09 -18.41 -3.92
CA ALA A 17 15.90 -17.38 -4.96
C ALA A 17 14.58 -17.57 -5.74
N GLY A 18 14.18 -18.81 -6.03
CA GLY A 18 12.91 -19.11 -6.69
C GLY A 18 11.69 -18.76 -5.82
N TRP A 19 11.79 -19.00 -4.51
CA TRP A 19 10.75 -18.65 -3.53
C TRP A 19 10.60 -17.14 -3.36
N ASP A 20 11.73 -16.43 -3.31
CA ASP A 20 11.76 -14.98 -3.20
C ASP A 20 11.15 -14.31 -4.45
N LEU A 21 11.46 -14.82 -5.65
CA LEU A 21 10.90 -14.28 -6.89
C LEU A 21 9.40 -14.53 -7.00
N ARG A 22 8.92 -15.73 -6.62
CA ARG A 22 7.48 -16.06 -6.59
C ARG A 22 6.72 -15.19 -5.59
N THR A 23 7.29 -14.99 -4.40
CA THR A 23 6.71 -14.14 -3.37
C THR A 23 6.65 -12.69 -3.84
N PHE A 24 7.75 -12.16 -4.39
CA PHE A 24 7.80 -10.80 -4.93
C PHE A 24 6.77 -10.58 -6.04
N THR A 25 6.67 -11.52 -7.00
CA THR A 25 5.74 -11.43 -8.13
C THR A 25 4.29 -11.53 -7.68
N ALA A 26 3.95 -12.46 -6.77
CA ALA A 26 2.59 -12.60 -6.24
C ALA A 26 2.13 -11.32 -5.53
N PHE A 27 2.91 -10.83 -4.56
CA PHE A 27 2.60 -9.59 -3.85
C PHE A 27 2.61 -8.35 -4.76
N GLY A 28 3.44 -8.35 -5.81
CA GLY A 28 3.45 -7.31 -6.84
C GLY A 28 2.15 -7.25 -7.64
N ILE A 29 1.66 -8.40 -8.13
CA ILE A 29 0.40 -8.48 -8.88
C ILE A 29 -0.78 -8.06 -7.98
N VAL A 30 -0.81 -8.57 -6.76
CA VAL A 30 -1.87 -8.25 -5.80
C VAL A 30 -1.85 -6.76 -5.43
N GLY A 31 -0.68 -6.19 -5.12
CA GLY A 31 -0.55 -4.77 -4.80
C GLY A 31 -0.97 -3.86 -5.95
N LEU A 32 -0.64 -4.25 -7.19
CA LEU A 32 -1.07 -3.55 -8.39
C LEU A 32 -2.60 -3.63 -8.56
N ALA A 33 -3.18 -4.82 -8.42
CA ALA A 33 -4.63 -5.02 -8.52
C ALA A 33 -5.39 -4.23 -7.45
N ASN A 34 -4.95 -4.28 -6.20
CA ASN A 34 -5.58 -3.56 -5.09
C ASN A 34 -5.54 -2.04 -5.28
N THR A 35 -4.56 -1.51 -6.02
CA THR A 35 -4.48 -0.07 -6.33
C THR A 35 -5.42 0.33 -7.47
N LEU A 36 -5.62 -0.53 -8.46
CA LEU A 36 -6.39 -0.22 -9.67
C LEU A 36 -7.89 -0.53 -9.53
N LEU A 37 -8.25 -1.59 -8.83
CA LEU A 37 -9.64 -2.00 -8.61
C LEU A 37 -10.53 -0.86 -8.06
N PRO A 38 -10.21 -0.23 -6.91
CA PRO A 38 -11.02 0.88 -6.40
C PRO A 38 -11.06 2.05 -7.38
N TYR A 39 -9.94 2.36 -8.04
CA TYR A 39 -9.86 3.45 -8.99
C TYR A 39 -10.80 3.28 -10.19
N ILE A 40 -10.84 2.08 -10.77
CA ILE A 40 -11.73 1.76 -11.89
C ILE A 40 -13.19 1.91 -11.46
N ILE A 41 -13.54 1.41 -10.27
CA ILE A 41 -14.89 1.54 -9.73
C ILE A 41 -15.24 3.01 -9.49
N PHE A 42 -14.41 3.79 -8.79
CA PHE A 42 -14.66 5.23 -8.57
C PHE A 42 -14.78 6.00 -9.88
N SER A 43 -13.91 5.71 -10.86
CA SER A 43 -13.96 6.33 -12.19
C SER A 43 -15.22 5.96 -12.97
N SER A 44 -15.75 4.75 -12.80
CA SER A 44 -17.03 4.33 -13.41
C SER A 44 -18.23 5.04 -12.78
N LEU A 45 -18.08 5.48 -11.53
CA LEU A 45 -19.04 6.28 -10.78
C LEU A 45 -18.86 7.79 -11.03
N TYR A 46 -18.31 8.20 -12.18
CA TYR A 46 -18.01 9.61 -12.54
C TYR A 46 -19.16 10.61 -12.32
N LEU A 47 -20.40 10.15 -12.15
CA LEU A 47 -21.54 10.97 -11.76
C LEU A 47 -21.65 11.20 -10.23
N ILE A 48 -20.59 10.90 -9.46
CA ILE A 48 -20.33 11.42 -8.10
C ILE A 48 -19.95 12.92 -8.15
N VAL A 49 -19.76 13.48 -9.34
CA VAL A 49 -19.49 14.90 -9.60
C VAL A 49 -20.50 15.93 -9.02
N PRO A 50 -21.77 15.66 -8.62
CA PRO A 50 -22.51 16.67 -7.87
C PRO A 50 -21.92 16.95 -6.48
N PHE A 51 -20.96 16.16 -6.02
CA PHE A 51 -20.25 16.38 -4.76
C PHE A 51 -18.95 17.16 -4.96
N SER A 52 -18.64 18.02 -4.00
CA SER A 52 -17.35 18.71 -3.94
C SER A 52 -16.21 17.72 -3.67
N LEU A 53 -15.01 18.04 -4.17
CA LEU A 53 -13.82 17.20 -3.98
C LEU A 53 -13.58 16.75 -2.52
N PRO A 54 -13.74 17.61 -1.48
CA PRO A 54 -13.64 17.18 -0.09
C PRO A 54 -14.60 16.06 0.30
N VAL A 55 -15.85 16.09 -0.18
CA VAL A 55 -16.86 15.08 0.12
C VAL A 55 -16.48 13.74 -0.50
N VAL A 56 -15.97 13.77 -1.75
CA VAL A 56 -15.47 12.56 -2.43
C VAL A 56 -14.31 11.95 -1.65
N LEU A 57 -13.33 12.75 -1.20
CA LEU A 57 -12.20 12.28 -0.40
C LEU A 57 -12.65 11.62 0.92
N VAL A 58 -13.66 12.16 1.59
CA VAL A 58 -14.22 11.57 2.81
C VAL A 58 -14.89 10.23 2.51
N ILE A 59 -15.69 10.16 1.44
CA ILE A 59 -16.34 8.91 1.00
C ILE A 59 -15.31 7.83 0.65
N GLU A 60 -14.19 8.22 0.04
CA GLU A 60 -13.15 7.28 -0.38
C GLU A 60 -12.23 6.82 0.75
N LEU A 61 -11.92 7.68 1.75
CA LEU A 61 -10.87 7.40 2.73
C LEU A 61 -11.38 7.14 4.14
N LEU A 62 -12.51 7.72 4.55
CA LEU A 62 -13.04 7.53 5.91
C LEU A 62 -13.47 6.08 6.18
N PRO A 63 -14.19 5.39 5.27
CA PRO A 63 -14.53 3.98 5.45
C PRO A 63 -13.27 3.10 5.52
N ALA A 64 -12.26 3.40 4.69
CA ALA A 64 -11.00 2.69 4.70
C ALA A 64 -10.29 2.80 6.06
N ILE A 65 -10.25 3.98 6.69
CA ILE A 65 -9.66 4.15 8.03
C ILE A 65 -10.41 3.31 9.06
N ALA A 66 -11.74 3.33 9.06
CA ALA A 66 -12.55 2.55 9.99
C ALA A 66 -12.30 1.04 9.83
N VAL A 67 -12.26 0.56 8.58
CA VAL A 67 -11.97 -0.84 8.27
C VAL A 67 -10.55 -1.23 8.70
N LYS A 68 -9.54 -0.40 8.46
CA LYS A 68 -8.17 -0.67 8.87
C LYS A 68 -7.97 -0.72 10.39
N LEU A 69 -8.85 -0.07 11.17
CA LEU A 69 -8.85 -0.17 12.63
C LEU A 69 -9.58 -1.42 13.14
N LEU A 70 -10.59 -1.91 12.41
CA LEU A 70 -11.45 -3.02 12.86
C LEU A 70 -10.98 -4.39 12.37
N ILE A 71 -10.65 -4.52 11.08
CA ILE A 71 -10.33 -5.80 10.44
C ILE A 71 -9.12 -6.52 11.03
N PRO A 72 -8.02 -5.86 11.43
CA PRO A 72 -6.89 -6.55 12.04
C PRO A 72 -7.27 -7.41 13.26
N HIS A 73 -8.33 -7.06 13.99
CA HIS A 73 -8.80 -7.84 15.14
C HIS A 73 -9.53 -9.13 14.75
N ILE A 74 -10.11 -9.19 13.55
CA ILE A 74 -10.95 -10.29 13.08
C ILE A 74 -10.17 -11.25 12.18
N LEU A 75 -9.09 -10.76 11.56
CA LEU A 75 -8.36 -11.46 10.51
C LEU A 75 -7.95 -12.89 10.91
N HIS A 76 -7.49 -13.05 12.15
CA HIS A 76 -6.98 -14.31 12.68
C HIS A 76 -8.06 -15.39 12.89
N TYR A 77 -9.32 -15.02 13.04
CA TYR A 77 -10.41 -15.97 13.28
C TYR A 77 -10.91 -16.63 11.99
N THR A 78 -10.56 -16.08 10.83
CA THR A 78 -11.10 -16.50 9.53
C THR A 78 -9.98 -17.04 8.67
N PRO A 79 -10.15 -18.22 8.05
CA PRO A 79 -9.09 -18.79 7.22
C PRO A 79 -8.86 -17.95 5.96
N HIS A 80 -7.60 -17.89 5.51
CA HIS A 80 -7.13 -17.01 4.44
C HIS A 80 -7.91 -17.13 3.12
N TRP A 81 -8.33 -18.34 2.74
CA TRP A 81 -9.09 -18.58 1.50
C TRP A 81 -10.48 -17.94 1.52
N VAL A 82 -11.13 -17.86 2.71
CA VAL A 82 -12.44 -17.22 2.86
C VAL A 82 -12.33 -15.71 2.65
N TRP A 83 -11.27 -15.08 3.14
CA TRP A 83 -11.02 -13.65 2.89
C TRP A 83 -10.91 -13.36 1.41
N LEU A 84 -10.15 -14.16 0.66
CA LEU A 84 -10.00 -13.96 -0.78
C LEU A 84 -11.31 -14.18 -1.55
N ALA A 85 -12.11 -15.17 -1.16
CA ALA A 85 -13.44 -15.39 -1.72
C ALA A 85 -14.38 -14.21 -1.44
N LEU A 86 -14.38 -13.69 -0.21
CA LEU A 86 -15.20 -12.54 0.17
C LEU A 86 -14.78 -11.26 -0.61
N LEU A 87 -13.48 -10.99 -0.68
CA LEU A 87 -12.93 -9.84 -1.40
C LEU A 87 -13.31 -9.87 -2.88
N SER A 88 -13.16 -11.03 -3.52
CA SER A 88 -13.50 -11.22 -4.94
C SER A 88 -15.01 -11.11 -5.18
N ALA A 89 -15.85 -11.71 -4.33
CA ALA A 89 -17.30 -11.58 -4.39
C ALA A 89 -17.74 -10.12 -4.26
N CYS A 90 -17.17 -9.36 -3.31
CA CYS A 90 -17.43 -7.93 -3.14
C CYS A 90 -17.02 -7.11 -4.38
N TRP A 91 -15.88 -7.39 -5.01
CA TRP A 91 -15.47 -6.70 -6.24
C TRP A 91 -16.37 -7.03 -7.43
N ILE A 92 -16.79 -8.29 -7.58
CA ILE A 92 -17.75 -8.69 -8.62
C ILE A 92 -19.07 -7.97 -8.40
N LEU A 93 -19.58 -7.93 -7.16
CA LEU A 93 -20.81 -7.23 -6.82
C LEU A 93 -20.70 -5.73 -7.09
N ALA A 94 -19.60 -5.09 -6.70
CA ALA A 94 -19.35 -3.67 -6.98
C ALA A 94 -19.30 -3.39 -8.48
N THR A 95 -18.69 -4.28 -9.28
CA THR A 95 -18.61 -4.16 -10.74
C THR A 95 -19.97 -4.31 -11.40
N VAL A 96 -20.75 -5.30 -10.97
CA VAL A 96 -22.12 -5.51 -11.46
C VAL A 96 -22.99 -4.32 -11.09
N ALA A 97 -22.92 -3.84 -9.85
CA ALA A 97 -23.67 -2.67 -9.40
C ALA A 97 -23.29 -1.39 -10.17
N ALA A 98 -22.00 -1.15 -10.40
CA ALA A 98 -21.51 -0.02 -11.18
C ALA A 98 -21.97 -0.09 -12.65
N ASN A 99 -21.97 -1.28 -13.26
CA ASN A 99 -22.43 -1.49 -14.63
C ASN A 99 -23.95 -1.41 -14.77
N ALA A 100 -24.69 -1.90 -13.77
CA ALA A 100 -26.16 -1.90 -13.76
C ALA A 100 -26.73 -0.51 -13.43
N ALA A 101 -25.98 0.37 -12.77
CA ALA A 101 -26.45 1.70 -12.41
C ALA A 101 -26.61 2.60 -13.66
N PRO A 102 -27.83 2.94 -14.12
CA PRO A 102 -28.01 3.93 -15.17
C PRO A 102 -27.43 5.30 -14.77
N PRO A 103 -27.20 6.21 -15.74
CA PRO A 103 -26.75 7.58 -15.46
C PRO A 103 -27.72 8.38 -14.56
N ASN A 104 -28.97 7.93 -14.37
CA ASN A 104 -29.96 8.60 -13.52
C ASN A 104 -30.19 7.93 -12.14
N VAL A 105 -29.31 7.03 -11.69
CA VAL A 105 -29.41 6.46 -10.33
C VAL A 105 -29.30 7.55 -9.26
N ILE A 106 -30.14 7.47 -8.24
CA ILE A 106 -30.12 8.36 -7.07
C ILE A 106 -28.75 8.32 -6.38
N ALA A 107 -28.25 9.50 -6.00
CA ALA A 107 -26.94 9.68 -5.36
C ALA A 107 -26.60 8.69 -4.22
N PRO A 108 -27.51 8.32 -3.28
CA PRO A 108 -27.17 7.45 -2.15
C PRO A 108 -26.72 6.04 -2.54
N ILE A 109 -27.25 5.47 -3.63
CA ILE A 109 -26.84 4.14 -4.08
C ILE A 109 -25.39 4.16 -4.59
N ARG A 110 -25.01 5.24 -5.28
CA ARG A 110 -23.64 5.41 -5.78
C ARG A 110 -22.64 5.62 -4.66
N THR A 111 -23.01 6.44 -3.67
CA THR A 111 -22.17 6.64 -2.48
C THR A 111 -22.02 5.33 -1.71
N LEU A 112 -23.08 4.51 -1.61
CA LEU A 112 -22.98 3.18 -0.99
C LEU A 112 -22.00 2.27 -1.73
N ILE A 113 -22.07 2.20 -3.07
CA ILE A 113 -21.11 1.41 -3.87
C ILE A 113 -19.68 1.92 -3.64
N ALA A 114 -19.47 3.25 -3.61
CA ALA A 114 -18.15 3.83 -3.35
C ALA A 114 -17.64 3.49 -1.93
N VAL A 115 -18.49 3.59 -0.91
CA VAL A 115 -18.14 3.21 0.47
C VAL A 115 -17.79 1.73 0.57
N LEU A 116 -18.56 0.84 -0.07
CA LEU A 116 -18.27 -0.59 -0.09
C LEU A 116 -16.97 -0.91 -0.85
N ALA A 117 -16.71 -0.23 -1.97
CA ALA A 117 -15.45 -0.38 -2.71
C ALA A 117 -14.23 0.10 -1.90
N SER A 118 -14.37 1.24 -1.20
CA SER A 118 -13.37 1.77 -0.25
C SER A 118 -13.11 0.79 0.90
N ALA A 119 -14.16 0.24 1.50
CA ALA A 119 -14.03 -0.77 2.54
C ALA A 119 -13.34 -2.03 2.02
N ASN A 120 -13.71 -2.52 0.84
CA ASN A 120 -13.16 -3.75 0.26
C ASN A 120 -11.65 -3.62 -0.05
N THR A 121 -11.20 -2.49 -0.60
CA THR A 121 -9.76 -2.26 -0.82
C THR A 121 -8.97 -2.16 0.50
N ALA A 122 -9.58 -1.60 1.55
CA ALA A 122 -8.96 -1.54 2.87
C ALA A 122 -8.85 -2.91 3.53
N VAL A 123 -9.89 -3.77 3.43
CA VAL A 123 -9.83 -5.17 3.88
C VAL A 123 -8.69 -5.90 3.16
N ALA A 124 -8.61 -5.76 1.83
CA ALA A 124 -7.58 -6.41 1.02
C ALA A 124 -6.17 -5.94 1.43
N GLU A 125 -5.97 -4.63 1.60
CA GLU A 125 -4.69 -4.08 2.05
C GLU A 125 -4.28 -4.65 3.41
N VAL A 126 -5.17 -4.66 4.40
CA VAL A 126 -4.88 -5.24 5.73
C VAL A 126 -4.56 -6.73 5.62
N PHE A 127 -5.32 -7.48 4.82
CA PHE A 127 -5.13 -8.92 4.63
C PHE A 127 -3.78 -9.27 4.00
N PHE A 128 -3.31 -8.50 3.02
CA PHE A 128 -2.01 -8.77 2.41
C PHE A 128 -0.86 -8.20 3.25
N LEU A 129 -1.02 -7.05 3.90
CA LEU A 129 0.01 -6.49 4.77
C LEU A 129 0.23 -7.30 6.04
N SER A 130 -0.82 -7.89 6.61
CA SER A 130 -0.69 -8.82 7.75
C SER A 130 0.13 -10.05 7.38
N GLN A 131 -0.05 -10.60 6.17
CA GLN A 131 0.74 -11.74 5.67
C GLN A 131 2.23 -11.44 5.47
N LEU A 132 2.67 -10.18 5.53
CA LEU A 132 4.09 -9.85 5.53
C LEU A 132 4.85 -10.45 6.71
N SER A 133 4.15 -10.79 7.82
CA SER A 133 4.75 -11.52 8.95
C SER A 133 5.29 -12.88 8.54
N HIS A 134 4.63 -13.54 7.57
CA HIS A 134 4.97 -14.89 7.10
C HIS A 134 5.98 -14.86 5.95
N TYR A 135 5.81 -13.92 5.01
CA TYR A 135 6.58 -13.89 3.77
C TYR A 135 7.78 -12.94 3.78
N GLY A 136 7.95 -12.16 4.85
CA GLY A 136 9.14 -11.36 5.06
C GLY A 136 9.32 -10.20 4.08
N LYS A 137 10.57 -9.75 3.94
CA LYS A 137 10.91 -8.50 3.26
C LYS A 137 10.69 -8.54 1.74
N THR A 138 10.77 -9.73 1.13
CA THR A 138 10.55 -9.90 -0.32
C THR A 138 9.08 -9.68 -0.70
N ALA A 139 8.15 -10.12 0.15
CA ALA A 139 6.74 -9.76 0.04
C ALA A 139 6.50 -8.25 0.18
N LEU A 140 7.16 -7.59 1.14
CA LEU A 140 7.05 -6.14 1.31
C LEU A 140 7.52 -5.39 0.06
N ALA A 141 8.64 -5.82 -0.51
CA ALA A 141 9.18 -5.24 -1.74
C ALA A 141 8.25 -5.47 -2.94
N GLY A 142 7.69 -6.68 -3.08
CA GLY A 142 6.69 -7.01 -4.09
C GLY A 142 5.46 -6.12 -3.95
N TRP A 143 4.84 -6.09 -2.78
CA TRP A 143 3.66 -5.29 -2.46
C TRP A 143 3.88 -3.81 -2.74
N GLY A 144 4.97 -3.25 -2.21
CA GLY A 144 5.27 -1.84 -2.39
C GLY A 144 5.57 -1.50 -3.86
N THR A 145 6.29 -2.36 -4.59
CA THR A 145 6.54 -2.15 -6.02
C THR A 145 5.25 -2.22 -6.83
N GLY A 146 4.41 -3.22 -6.57
CA GLY A 146 3.12 -3.40 -7.22
C GLY A 146 2.16 -2.23 -7.01
N THR A 147 2.03 -1.77 -5.76
CA THR A 147 1.20 -0.62 -5.42
C THR A 147 1.69 0.68 -6.07
N ALA A 148 3.00 0.93 -6.12
CA ALA A 148 3.54 2.10 -6.82
C ALA A 148 3.39 2.00 -8.35
N ALA A 149 3.57 0.82 -8.94
CA ALA A 149 3.29 0.59 -10.36
C ALA A 149 1.81 0.82 -10.68
N GLY A 150 0.91 0.32 -9.83
CA GLY A 150 -0.52 0.60 -9.91
C GLY A 150 -0.83 2.09 -9.80
N GLY A 151 -0.13 2.82 -8.92
CA GLY A 151 -0.23 4.27 -8.78
C GLY A 151 0.22 5.03 -10.04
N ALA A 152 1.31 4.60 -10.67
CA ALA A 152 1.78 5.15 -11.94
C ALA A 152 0.76 4.90 -13.06
N LEU A 153 0.26 3.67 -13.18
CA LEU A 153 -0.77 3.33 -14.15
C LEU A 153 -2.05 4.13 -13.91
N ARG A 154 -2.47 4.30 -12.64
CA ARG A 154 -3.62 5.14 -12.26
C ARG A 154 -3.51 6.57 -12.78
N ALA A 155 -2.31 7.16 -12.78
CA ALA A 155 -2.09 8.53 -13.23
C ALA A 155 -2.27 8.69 -14.76
N VAL A 156 -1.97 7.65 -15.54
CA VAL A 156 -2.04 7.69 -17.01
C VAL A 156 -3.25 6.97 -17.59
N LEU A 157 -3.92 6.12 -16.80
CA LEU A 157 -5.03 5.30 -17.25
C LEU A 157 -6.14 6.11 -17.92
N PRO A 158 -6.53 7.31 -17.40
CA PRO A 158 -7.49 8.15 -18.10
C PRO A 158 -7.06 8.53 -19.50
N THR A 159 -5.84 9.05 -19.63
CA THR A 159 -5.24 9.50 -20.89
C THR A 159 -5.13 8.36 -21.90
N ILE A 160 -4.77 7.15 -21.45
CA ILE A 160 -4.69 5.98 -22.33
C ILE A 160 -6.09 5.61 -22.83
N LEU A 161 -7.07 5.52 -21.93
CA LEU A 161 -8.42 5.09 -22.27
C LEU A 161 -9.16 6.12 -23.15
N THR A 162 -9.16 7.41 -22.81
CA THR A 162 -9.92 8.42 -23.56
C THR A 162 -9.21 8.89 -24.82
N ILE A 163 -7.92 9.19 -24.74
CA ILE A 163 -7.21 9.83 -25.86
C ILE A 163 -6.70 8.77 -26.84
N HIS A 164 -6.12 7.67 -26.36
CA HIS A 164 -5.50 6.68 -27.25
C HIS A 164 -6.48 5.62 -27.72
N MET A 165 -7.42 5.18 -26.87
CA MET A 165 -8.38 4.13 -27.20
C MET A 165 -9.79 4.67 -27.57
N GLY A 166 -10.08 5.95 -27.33
CA GLY A 166 -11.41 6.52 -27.57
C GLY A 166 -12.52 5.91 -26.69
N LEU A 167 -12.16 5.29 -25.57
CA LEU A 167 -13.09 4.61 -24.67
C LEU A 167 -13.52 5.53 -23.53
N MET A 168 -14.78 5.39 -23.13
CA MET A 168 -15.30 6.04 -21.92
C MET A 168 -14.69 5.38 -20.67
N MET A 169 -14.46 6.15 -19.59
CA MET A 169 -13.95 5.61 -18.32
C MET A 169 -14.79 4.45 -17.79
N ARG A 170 -16.11 4.49 -18.00
CA ARG A 170 -17.02 3.41 -17.61
C ARG A 170 -16.68 2.07 -18.25
N ASN A 171 -16.13 2.05 -19.46
CA ASN A 171 -15.75 0.80 -20.13
C ASN A 171 -14.58 0.10 -19.44
N ALA A 172 -13.83 0.81 -18.58
CA ALA A 172 -12.74 0.24 -17.82
C ALA A 172 -13.19 -0.82 -16.80
N THR A 173 -14.47 -0.87 -16.42
CA THR A 173 -15.02 -1.88 -15.50
C THR A 173 -14.81 -3.31 -16.01
N ARG A 174 -14.70 -3.51 -17.33
CA ARG A 174 -14.35 -4.82 -17.91
C ARG A 174 -12.99 -5.34 -17.46
N TYR A 175 -12.04 -4.43 -17.17
CA TYR A 175 -10.71 -4.81 -16.71
C TYR A 175 -10.68 -5.29 -15.26
N VAL A 176 -11.75 -5.05 -14.47
CA VAL A 176 -11.86 -5.55 -13.10
C VAL A 176 -11.78 -7.08 -13.08
N TYR A 177 -12.46 -7.77 -14.00
CA TYR A 177 -12.43 -9.23 -14.05
C TYR A 177 -11.01 -9.78 -14.30
N TYR A 178 -10.23 -9.17 -15.18
CA TYR A 178 -8.85 -9.58 -15.41
C TYR A 178 -7.96 -9.34 -14.19
N LEU A 179 -8.15 -8.22 -13.47
CA LEU A 179 -7.42 -7.94 -12.23
C LEU A 179 -7.80 -8.92 -11.11
N LEU A 180 -9.06 -9.34 -11.02
CA LEU A 180 -9.50 -10.34 -10.04
C LEU A 180 -8.92 -11.72 -10.34
N VAL A 181 -8.97 -12.16 -11.60
CA VAL A 181 -8.33 -13.42 -12.02
C VAL A 181 -6.84 -13.37 -11.72
N ALA A 182 -6.15 -12.26 -12.02
CA ALA A 182 -4.73 -12.09 -11.71
C ALA A 182 -4.46 -12.15 -10.20
N MET A 183 -5.29 -11.50 -9.36
CA MET A 183 -5.16 -11.52 -7.90
C MET A 183 -5.37 -12.94 -7.33
N VAL A 184 -6.39 -13.65 -7.79
CA VAL A 184 -6.70 -15.03 -7.36
C VAL A 184 -5.60 -16.00 -7.81
N ALA A 185 -5.16 -15.90 -9.07
CA ALA A 185 -4.06 -16.69 -9.60
C ALA A 185 -2.74 -16.40 -8.86
N ALA A 186 -2.46 -15.14 -8.54
CA ALA A 186 -1.28 -14.78 -7.76
C ALA A 186 -1.29 -15.43 -6.38
N HIS A 187 -2.44 -15.47 -5.70
CA HIS A 187 -2.54 -16.08 -4.37
C HIS A 187 -2.50 -17.61 -4.37
N PHE A 188 -3.19 -18.28 -5.30
CA PHE A 188 -3.25 -19.76 -5.28
C PHE A 188 -2.16 -20.45 -6.08
N LEU A 189 -1.70 -19.85 -7.18
CA LEU A 189 -0.74 -20.49 -8.09
C LEU A 189 0.68 -19.99 -7.88
N VAL A 190 0.83 -18.68 -7.65
CA VAL A 190 2.16 -18.06 -7.58
C VAL A 190 2.71 -18.08 -6.16
N LEU A 191 1.89 -17.71 -5.17
CA LEU A 191 2.30 -17.62 -3.78
C LEU A 191 2.64 -19.02 -3.22
N PRO A 192 3.86 -19.23 -2.69
CA PRO A 192 4.18 -20.49 -2.04
C PRO A 192 3.35 -20.65 -0.77
N SER A 193 2.93 -21.88 -0.47
CA SER A 193 2.33 -22.19 0.83
C SER A 193 3.31 -21.77 1.93
N PRO A 194 2.85 -21.13 3.02
CA PRO A 194 3.73 -20.82 4.15
C PRO A 194 4.13 -22.16 4.76
N VAL A 195 5.26 -22.71 4.31
CA VAL A 195 5.85 -23.88 4.92
C VAL A 195 6.33 -23.40 6.27
N LEU A 196 5.56 -23.75 7.30
CA LEU A 196 5.94 -23.67 8.70
C LEU A 196 7.40 -24.10 8.82
N ASP A 197 8.24 -23.29 9.47
CA ASP A 197 9.69 -23.44 9.76
C ASP A 197 10.08 -24.77 10.43
N THR A 198 9.62 -25.89 9.91
CA THR A 198 9.87 -27.25 10.40
C THR A 198 11.04 -27.89 9.68
N MET A 199 11.47 -27.36 8.52
CA MET A 199 12.67 -27.86 7.83
C MET A 199 13.95 -27.13 8.27
N ALA A 200 13.87 -25.85 8.69
CA ALA A 200 15.06 -25.11 9.14
C ALA A 200 15.45 -25.43 10.60
N VAL A 201 14.48 -25.82 11.45
CA VAL A 201 14.75 -26.18 12.85
C VAL A 201 15.19 -27.63 12.99
N ASN A 202 14.73 -28.55 12.12
CA ASN A 202 15.16 -29.97 12.18
C ASN A 202 16.55 -30.23 11.59
N GLU A 203 17.05 -29.42 10.65
CA GLU A 203 18.42 -29.61 10.13
C GLU A 203 19.51 -29.04 11.08
N LEU A 204 19.15 -28.23 12.06
CA LEU A 204 20.08 -27.73 13.10
C LEU A 204 20.05 -28.55 14.40
N ALA A 205 19.09 -29.47 14.54
CA ALA A 205 18.92 -30.34 15.71
C ALA A 205 19.24 -31.82 15.44
N GLY A 206 19.74 -32.16 14.25
CA GLY A 206 19.84 -33.54 13.75
C GLY A 206 21.24 -34.13 13.58
N GLU A 207 22.30 -33.54 14.14
CA GLU A 207 23.68 -34.05 13.92
C GLU A 207 24.58 -34.16 15.18
N ASP A 208 24.02 -34.13 16.40
CA ASP A 208 24.79 -34.45 17.62
C ASP A 208 23.93 -35.29 18.59
N GLU A 209 23.69 -36.56 18.27
CA GLU A 209 23.48 -37.60 19.28
C GLU A 209 23.59 -38.99 18.62
N ALA A 210 24.83 -39.48 18.50
CA ALA A 210 25.12 -40.88 18.26
C ALA A 210 26.04 -41.39 19.38
N ALA A 211 25.53 -42.40 20.10
CA ALA A 211 26.16 -43.27 21.10
C ALA A 211 25.87 -42.92 22.58
N VAL A 212 24.87 -43.58 23.17
CA VAL A 212 25.05 -44.71 24.11
C VAL A 212 23.68 -45.40 24.30
N GLU A 213 23.57 -46.66 23.88
CA GLU A 213 22.49 -47.56 24.32
C GLU A 213 22.81 -48.06 25.75
N MET A 214 21.86 -47.97 26.69
CA MET A 214 21.29 -49.14 27.39
C MET A 214 20.27 -48.77 28.48
N GLU A 215 19.27 -49.64 28.56
CA GLU A 215 18.41 -49.99 29.70
C GLU A 215 17.06 -49.31 29.93
N SER A 216 16.16 -50.22 30.29
CA SER A 216 14.70 -50.18 30.29
C SER A 216 14.16 -49.89 31.69
N HIS A 217 12.89 -49.47 31.73
CA HIS A 217 11.97 -49.36 32.88
C HIS A 217 12.10 -48.13 33.82
N LYS A 218 11.18 -47.17 33.64
CA LYS A 218 10.03 -46.89 34.54
C LYS A 218 9.32 -45.57 34.14
N SER A 219 8.01 -45.64 33.88
CA SER A 219 7.07 -44.50 33.90
C SER A 219 6.91 -43.95 35.34
N PRO A 220 6.14 -42.88 35.64
CA PRO A 220 5.38 -41.93 34.80
C PRO A 220 5.48 -40.43 35.24
N LEU A 221 5.59 -39.44 34.34
CA LEU A 221 5.23 -38.03 34.68
C LEU A 221 5.21 -37.06 33.47
N ILE A 222 4.01 -36.57 33.14
CA ILE A 222 3.62 -35.15 32.90
C ILE A 222 4.34 -34.31 31.80
N THR A 223 3.49 -33.63 30.99
CA THR A 223 3.69 -32.42 30.14
C THR A 223 4.52 -32.57 28.86
N ALA A 224 4.06 -32.16 27.68
CA ALA A 224 3.25 -30.98 27.39
C ALA A 224 2.10 -31.27 26.40
N GLU A 225 0.87 -31.31 26.91
CA GLU A 225 -0.23 -30.73 26.16
C GLU A 225 0.09 -29.24 26.02
N SER A 226 0.24 -28.75 24.79
CA SER A 226 0.15 -27.32 24.52
C SER A 226 -1.28 -26.88 24.79
N HIS A 227 -1.55 -26.56 26.05
CA HIS A 227 -2.70 -25.78 26.47
C HIS A 227 -2.59 -24.40 25.81
N SER A 228 -2.98 -24.30 24.55
CA SER A 228 -3.28 -23.02 23.91
C SER A 228 -4.54 -22.52 24.59
N GLN A 229 -4.39 -21.82 25.71
CA GLN A 229 -5.46 -21.00 26.28
C GLN A 229 -5.93 -20.09 25.16
N THR A 230 -7.12 -20.34 24.63
CA THR A 230 -7.80 -19.46 23.68
C THR A 230 -8.04 -18.15 24.40
N ILE A 231 -7.11 -17.19 24.23
CA ILE A 231 -7.25 -15.82 24.71
C ILE A 231 -8.59 -15.30 24.21
N GLY A 232 -9.42 -14.79 25.12
CA GLY A 232 -10.74 -14.28 24.78
C GLY A 232 -10.63 -13.13 23.77
N PHE A 233 -11.60 -13.00 22.86
CA PHE A 233 -11.62 -11.93 21.86
C PHE A 233 -11.39 -10.54 22.48
N TRP A 234 -12.05 -10.26 23.60
CA TRP A 234 -11.93 -8.98 24.32
C TRP A 234 -10.54 -8.75 24.93
N GLU A 235 -9.90 -9.80 25.44
CA GLU A 235 -8.56 -9.74 26.01
C GLU A 235 -7.51 -9.49 24.93
N ARG A 236 -7.68 -10.13 23.76
CA ARG A 236 -6.86 -9.84 22.57
C ARG A 236 -7.10 -8.44 22.03
N VAL A 237 -8.35 -7.98 21.93
CA VAL A 237 -8.65 -6.60 21.52
C VAL A 237 -8.01 -5.60 22.47
N HIS A 238 -8.06 -5.85 23.78
CA HIS A 238 -7.42 -4.99 24.77
C HIS A 238 -5.89 -4.96 24.60
N SER A 239 -5.26 -6.13 24.47
CA SER A 239 -3.81 -6.25 24.20
C SER A 239 -3.40 -5.56 22.90
N ASN A 240 -4.16 -5.77 21.82
CA ASN A 240 -3.94 -5.16 20.51
C ASN A 240 -4.12 -3.63 20.55
N MET A 241 -5.09 -3.13 21.32
CA MET A 241 -5.28 -1.69 21.55
C MET A 241 -4.12 -1.09 22.35
N GLN A 242 -3.60 -1.79 23.37
CA GLN A 242 -2.40 -1.35 24.08
C GLN A 242 -1.17 -1.35 23.18
N LEU A 243 -0.99 -2.39 22.35
CA LEU A 243 0.08 -2.49 21.38
C LEU A 243 0.03 -1.34 20.35
N MET A 244 -1.17 -1.08 19.82
CA MET A 244 -1.43 0.06 18.94
C MET A 244 -1.09 1.36 19.68
N SER A 245 -1.61 1.59 20.88
CA SER A 245 -1.42 2.81 21.67
C SER A 245 0.02 3.07 22.14
N ASN A 246 0.90 2.06 22.15
CA ASN A 246 2.22 2.17 22.76
C ASN A 246 3.31 2.65 21.79
N LYS A 247 4.07 1.69 21.24
CA LYS A 247 5.33 1.94 20.52
C LYS A 247 5.14 1.81 19.01
N LEU A 248 4.18 1.00 18.55
CA LEU A 248 3.83 0.91 17.13
C LEU A 248 3.25 2.22 16.59
N LEU A 249 2.36 2.88 17.34
CA LEU A 249 1.81 4.17 16.94
C LEU A 249 2.90 5.23 16.79
N ARG A 250 3.78 5.37 17.80
CA ARG A 250 4.89 6.33 17.76
C ARG A 250 5.98 6.00 16.75
N LEU A 251 6.25 4.72 16.48
CA LEU A 251 7.37 4.29 15.63
C LEU A 251 6.99 4.16 14.16
N CYS A 252 5.75 3.76 13.87
CA CYS A 252 5.32 3.39 12.51
C CYS A 252 4.12 4.21 12.03
N ILE A 253 3.04 4.30 12.81
CA ILE A 253 1.79 4.93 12.37
C ILE A 253 1.96 6.45 12.24
N ASP A 254 2.46 7.13 13.28
CA ASP A 254 2.61 8.60 13.29
C ASP A 254 3.59 9.07 12.20
N PRO A 255 4.78 8.47 12.03
CA PRO A 255 5.69 8.87 10.95
C PRO A 255 5.08 8.65 9.57
N LEU A 256 4.36 7.55 9.35
CA LEU A 256 3.71 7.28 8.06
C LEU A 256 2.58 8.27 7.79
N LEU A 257 1.78 8.60 8.81
CA LEU A 257 0.74 9.63 8.74
C LEU A 257 1.34 10.99 8.37
N LEU A 258 2.38 11.42 9.06
CA LEU A 258 2.99 12.72 8.83
C LEU A 258 3.61 12.83 7.43
N VAL A 259 4.37 11.80 7.02
CA VAL A 259 4.98 11.71 5.69
C VAL A 259 3.90 11.80 4.61
N THR A 260 2.84 10.99 4.73
CA THR A 260 1.79 10.91 3.72
C THR A 260 0.90 12.15 3.70
N ALA A 261 0.66 12.80 4.86
CA ALA A 261 -0.08 14.07 4.92
C ALA A 261 0.65 15.20 4.21
N VAL A 262 1.95 15.38 4.50
CA VAL A 262 2.77 16.41 3.85
C VAL A 262 2.86 16.18 2.33
N GLN A 263 2.93 14.92 1.90
CA GLN A 263 2.98 14.57 0.48
C GLN A 263 1.65 14.73 -0.23
N ALA A 264 0.55 14.35 0.41
CA ALA A 264 -0.80 14.53 -0.14
C ALA A 264 -1.14 16.01 -0.29
N LEU A 265 -0.71 16.86 0.66
CA LEU A 265 -0.83 18.32 0.55
C LEU A 265 -0.18 18.84 -0.73
N VAL A 266 1.06 18.45 -1.01
CA VAL A 266 1.81 18.93 -2.17
C VAL A 266 1.30 18.32 -3.48
N SER A 267 1.16 17.00 -3.53
CA SER A 267 0.83 16.28 -4.76
C SER A 267 -0.59 16.56 -5.25
N SER A 268 -1.55 16.74 -4.34
CA SER A 268 -2.93 17.05 -4.69
C SER A 268 -3.20 18.55 -4.79
N GLY A 269 -2.53 19.40 -3.99
CA GLY A 269 -2.89 20.83 -3.87
C GLY A 269 -2.11 21.79 -4.77
N THR A 270 -0.95 21.37 -5.28
CA THR A 270 -0.13 22.25 -6.14
C THR A 270 -0.45 22.23 -7.64
N PRO A 271 -0.96 21.15 -8.28
CA PRO A 271 -1.09 21.10 -9.74
C PRO A 271 -1.91 22.25 -10.33
N ARG A 272 -3.12 22.52 -9.83
CA ARG A 272 -3.96 23.61 -10.36
C ARG A 272 -3.44 25.00 -10.00
N ALA A 273 -2.85 25.15 -8.82
CA ALA A 273 -2.26 26.40 -8.38
C ALA A 273 -0.93 26.73 -9.10
N SER A 274 -0.30 25.74 -9.75
CA SER A 274 0.98 25.93 -10.43
C SER A 274 0.89 26.76 -11.71
N ARG A 275 2.05 27.28 -12.14
CA ARG A 275 2.19 28.09 -13.35
C ARG A 275 1.88 27.25 -14.60
N THR A 276 1.15 27.82 -15.56
CA THR A 276 0.89 27.20 -16.86
C THR A 276 2.19 26.99 -17.63
N LEU A 277 2.41 25.77 -18.11
CA LEU A 277 3.57 25.39 -18.90
C LEU A 277 3.17 25.28 -20.37
N ARG A 278 3.83 26.06 -21.25
CA ARG A 278 3.49 26.17 -22.69
C ARG A 278 3.54 24.86 -23.49
N ILE A 279 4.19 23.81 -22.96
CA ILE A 279 4.30 22.51 -23.63
C ILE A 279 3.03 21.66 -23.55
N PHE A 280 2.15 21.95 -22.59
CA PHE A 280 0.89 21.23 -22.42
C PHE A 280 -0.26 22.03 -23.01
N SER A 281 -1.05 21.39 -23.86
CA SER A 281 -2.24 21.97 -24.48
C SER A 281 -3.41 22.15 -23.51
N GLY A 282 -3.44 21.40 -22.40
CA GLY A 282 -4.50 21.47 -21.40
C GLY A 282 -4.09 20.94 -20.03
N TYR A 283 -4.89 21.31 -19.02
CA TYR A 283 -4.64 20.94 -17.62
C TYR A 283 -4.63 19.42 -17.41
N GLN A 284 -5.50 18.67 -18.10
CA GLN A 284 -5.58 17.21 -17.96
C GLN A 284 -4.27 16.50 -18.33
N SER A 285 -3.63 16.90 -19.43
CA SER A 285 -2.33 16.35 -19.84
C SER A 285 -1.21 16.71 -18.86
N PHE A 286 -1.26 17.95 -18.33
CA PHE A 286 -0.32 18.40 -17.30
C PHE A 286 -0.49 17.62 -15.99
N SER A 287 -1.72 17.48 -15.48
CA SER A 287 -1.99 16.81 -14.21
C SER A 287 -1.69 15.31 -14.28
N ALA A 288 -1.98 14.66 -15.42
CA ALA A 288 -1.58 13.28 -15.66
C ALA A 288 -0.07 13.10 -15.63
N THR A 289 0.68 13.98 -16.32
CA THR A 289 2.15 13.93 -16.35
C THR A 289 2.76 14.25 -14.98
N TYR A 290 2.18 15.21 -14.26
CA TYR A 290 2.59 15.59 -12.90
C TYR A 290 2.39 14.42 -11.93
N GLY A 291 1.21 13.79 -11.96
CA GLY A 291 0.91 12.59 -11.18
C GLY A 291 1.84 11.43 -11.53
N LEU A 292 2.10 11.21 -12.83
CA LEU A 292 3.03 10.16 -13.27
C LEU A 292 4.45 10.41 -12.77
N ALA A 293 4.96 11.64 -12.83
CA ALA A 293 6.30 11.99 -12.34
C ALA A 293 6.45 11.71 -10.84
N PHE A 294 5.44 12.03 -10.03
CA PHE A 294 5.39 11.66 -8.62
C PHE A 294 5.48 10.14 -8.43
N GLN A 295 4.67 9.38 -9.17
CA GLN A 295 4.56 7.93 -9.03
C GLN A 295 5.80 7.19 -9.55
N ILE A 296 6.48 7.71 -10.57
CA ILE A 296 7.77 7.16 -11.04
C ILE A 296 8.82 7.26 -9.94
N GLY A 297 8.90 8.40 -9.23
CA GLY A 297 9.77 8.54 -8.07
C GLY A 297 9.49 7.50 -6.99
N ASP A 298 8.21 7.34 -6.62
CA ASP A 298 7.76 6.35 -5.61
C ASP A 298 8.06 4.91 -6.07
N PHE A 299 7.82 4.59 -7.34
CA PHE A 299 8.11 3.29 -7.93
C PHE A 299 9.60 2.96 -7.90
N ILE A 300 10.47 3.90 -8.30
CA ILE A 300 11.92 3.73 -8.24
C ILE A 300 12.37 3.49 -6.80
N ALA A 301 11.86 4.28 -5.84
CA ALA A 301 12.19 4.11 -4.42
C ALA A 301 11.77 2.73 -3.88
N ARG A 302 10.55 2.28 -4.16
CA ARG A 302 10.02 1.00 -3.65
C ARG A 302 10.70 -0.20 -4.30
N SER A 303 10.96 -0.14 -5.60
CA SER A 303 11.66 -1.20 -6.34
C SER A 303 13.11 -1.41 -5.89
N THR A 304 13.78 -0.34 -5.47
CA THR A 304 15.19 -0.37 -5.03
C THR A 304 15.39 -0.56 -3.52
N ALA A 305 14.30 -0.67 -2.74
CA ALA A 305 14.35 -0.70 -1.28
C ALA A 305 15.04 -1.94 -0.70
N LEU A 306 15.02 -3.08 -1.39
CA LEU A 306 15.78 -4.28 -0.97
C LEU A 306 17.29 -4.08 -1.09
N LEU A 307 17.73 -3.25 -2.04
CA LEU A 307 19.15 -2.98 -2.31
C LEU A 307 19.69 -1.88 -1.39
N PHE A 308 18.89 -0.85 -1.11
CA PHE A 308 19.31 0.34 -0.38
C PHE A 308 18.47 0.57 0.88
N ARG A 309 18.73 -0.17 1.96
CA ARG A 309 18.09 0.10 3.26
C ARG A 309 18.78 1.25 3.98
N ASN A 310 18.16 2.43 3.97
CA ASN A 310 18.72 3.60 4.63
C ASN A 310 18.50 3.55 6.15
N ARG A 311 19.59 3.52 6.93
CA ARG A 311 19.54 3.42 8.41
C ARG A 311 19.18 4.75 9.11
N ARG A 312 18.93 5.83 8.37
CA ARG A 312 18.69 7.20 8.91
C ARG A 312 17.33 7.76 8.48
N PRO A 313 16.19 7.26 9.02
CA PRO A 313 14.85 7.71 8.64
C PRO A 313 14.60 9.20 8.94
N ARG A 314 15.25 9.76 9.97
CA ARG A 314 15.17 11.20 10.30
C ARG A 314 15.70 12.09 9.18
N LEU A 315 16.77 11.67 8.50
CA LEU A 315 17.34 12.43 7.38
C LEU A 315 16.40 12.42 6.18
N LEU A 316 15.81 11.25 5.85
CA LEU A 316 14.82 11.15 4.78
C LEU A 316 13.59 12.01 5.06
N PHE A 317 13.13 12.01 6.31
CA PHE A 317 12.03 12.88 6.73
C PHE A 317 12.37 14.37 6.61
N ALA A 318 13.55 14.78 7.07
CA ALA A 318 14.00 16.17 6.94
C ALA A 318 14.11 16.61 5.46
N LEU A 319 14.70 15.76 4.61
CA LEU A 319 14.77 16.00 3.17
C LEU A 319 13.39 16.10 2.54
N LEU A 320 12.44 15.25 2.95
CA LEU A 320 11.07 15.30 2.47
C LEU A 320 10.41 16.64 2.78
N VAL A 321 10.53 17.10 4.03
CA VAL A 321 9.98 18.40 4.44
C VAL A 321 10.60 19.54 3.64
N VAL A 322 11.92 19.51 3.42
CA VAL A 322 12.63 20.52 2.61
C VAL A 322 12.15 20.51 1.16
N CYS A 323 12.04 19.34 0.52
CA CYS A 323 11.53 19.23 -0.85
C CYS A 323 10.08 19.68 -0.98
N CYS A 324 9.22 19.33 -0.02
CA CYS A 324 7.83 19.77 0.02
C CYS A 324 7.72 21.28 0.23
N PHE A 325 8.53 21.86 1.12
CA PHE A 325 8.58 23.30 1.32
C PHE A 325 9.04 24.03 0.06
N ALA A 326 10.07 23.52 -0.63
CA ALA A 326 10.50 24.05 -1.92
C ALA A 326 9.38 23.96 -2.98
N ALA A 327 8.54 22.92 -2.96
CA ALA A 327 7.43 22.75 -3.90
C ALA A 327 6.32 23.76 -3.67
N ILE A 328 5.97 23.95 -2.40
CA ILE A 328 5.01 24.94 -1.95
C ILE A 328 5.52 26.33 -2.33
N LEU A 329 6.78 26.66 -2.02
CA LEU A 329 7.37 27.95 -2.34
C LEU A 329 7.39 28.21 -3.85
N ASN A 330 7.79 27.22 -4.65
CA ASN A 330 7.78 27.31 -6.12
C ASN A 330 6.37 27.58 -6.67
N THR A 331 5.34 26.95 -6.09
CA THR A 331 3.93 27.10 -6.49
C THR A 331 3.34 28.43 -6.02
N SER A 332 3.64 28.86 -4.79
CA SER A 332 3.14 30.11 -4.21
C SER A 332 3.72 31.32 -4.91
N LEU A 333 5.03 31.33 -5.15
CA LEU A 333 5.76 32.47 -5.73
C LEU A 333 5.94 32.41 -7.26
N MET A 334 5.52 31.31 -7.90
CA MET A 334 5.72 31.08 -9.35
C MET A 334 7.18 31.21 -9.81
N LEU A 335 8.12 30.76 -8.94
CA LEU A 335 9.58 30.93 -9.08
C LEU A 335 10.13 30.37 -10.39
N SER A 336 9.75 29.15 -10.76
CA SER A 336 10.29 28.47 -11.94
C SER A 336 9.20 28.14 -12.96
N ALA A 337 9.43 28.55 -14.21
CA ALA A 337 8.68 28.08 -15.38
C ALA A 337 9.34 26.87 -16.06
N ASN A 338 10.44 26.36 -15.49
CA ASN A 338 11.17 25.23 -16.06
C ASN A 338 10.53 23.90 -15.65
N ARG A 339 10.06 23.13 -16.65
CA ARG A 339 9.46 21.80 -16.47
C ARG A 339 10.34 20.84 -15.68
N TYR A 340 11.66 20.90 -15.88
CA TYR A 340 12.59 19.97 -15.22
C TYR A 340 12.65 20.22 -13.71
N VAL A 341 12.47 21.47 -13.27
CA VAL A 341 12.42 21.82 -11.86
C VAL A 341 11.12 21.29 -11.24
N VAL A 342 9.98 21.56 -11.87
CA VAL A 342 8.66 21.12 -11.35
C VAL A 342 8.58 19.59 -11.27
N PHE A 343 8.92 18.90 -12.37
CA PHE A 343 8.84 17.43 -12.42
C PHE A 343 9.93 16.75 -11.61
N GLY A 344 11.16 17.29 -11.60
CA GLY A 344 12.25 16.76 -10.78
C GLY A 344 11.93 16.87 -9.29
N LEU A 345 11.35 17.99 -8.86
CA LEU A 345 10.97 18.19 -7.46
C LEU A 345 9.85 17.25 -7.02
N ILE A 346 8.76 17.13 -7.79
CA ILE A 346 7.67 16.22 -7.41
C ILE A 346 8.09 14.74 -7.48
N SER A 347 8.94 14.37 -8.45
CA SER A 347 9.55 13.04 -8.50
C SER A 347 10.44 12.77 -7.29
N SER A 348 11.16 13.79 -6.79
CA SER A 348 12.00 13.65 -5.59
C SER A 348 11.15 13.45 -4.33
N ILE A 349 10.02 14.14 -4.23
CA ILE A 349 9.03 13.94 -3.15
C ILE A 349 8.45 12.53 -3.20
N GLY A 350 8.08 12.04 -4.39
CA GLY A 350 7.64 10.66 -4.61
C GLY A 350 8.70 9.64 -4.21
N TRP A 351 9.96 9.87 -4.57
CA TRP A 351 11.06 9.00 -4.17
C TRP A 351 11.25 8.95 -2.64
N LEU A 352 11.23 10.11 -1.98
CA LEU A 352 11.31 10.18 -0.51
C LEU A 352 10.13 9.49 0.18
N ARG A 353 8.93 9.55 -0.41
CA ARG A 353 7.75 8.78 0.05
C ARG A 353 8.02 7.28 0.04
N GLY A 354 8.43 6.75 -1.10
CA GLY A 354 8.64 5.31 -1.25
C GLY A 354 9.72 4.78 -0.31
N MET A 355 10.80 5.55 -0.14
CA MET A 355 11.88 5.20 0.79
C MET A 355 11.40 5.22 2.25
N MET A 356 10.61 6.22 2.65
CA MET A 356 10.04 6.28 4.00
C MET A 356 9.05 5.14 4.26
N TYR A 357 8.15 4.87 3.30
CA TYR A 357 7.21 3.75 3.35
C TYR A 357 7.95 2.42 3.62
N MET A 358 8.96 2.11 2.80
CA MET A 358 9.71 0.86 2.92
C MET A 358 10.52 0.76 4.22
N ASN A 359 11.11 1.87 4.67
CA ASN A 359 11.83 1.89 5.94
C ASN A 359 10.91 1.73 7.15
N ILE A 360 9.70 2.31 7.12
CA ILE A 360 8.72 2.20 8.21
C ILE A 360 8.20 0.76 8.32
N TYR A 361 7.73 0.17 7.22
CA TYR A 361 7.30 -1.23 7.22
C TYR A 361 8.45 -2.17 7.57
N GLY A 362 9.65 -1.94 7.03
CA GLY A 362 10.83 -2.73 7.35
C GLY A 362 11.24 -2.65 8.83
N ALA A 363 11.07 -1.48 9.47
CA ALA A 363 11.29 -1.30 10.91
C ALA A 363 10.19 -1.97 11.75
N GLY A 364 8.93 -1.88 11.31
CA GLY A 364 7.80 -2.58 11.93
C GLY A 364 8.00 -4.09 11.93
N MET A 365 8.39 -4.67 10.79
CA MET A 365 8.70 -6.09 10.67
C MET A 365 9.86 -6.53 11.58
N GLU A 366 10.94 -5.75 11.66
CA GLU A 366 12.09 -6.05 12.54
C GLU A 366 11.74 -5.94 14.03
N TYR A 367 10.84 -5.02 14.38
CA TYR A 367 10.35 -4.89 15.75
C TYR A 367 9.49 -6.10 16.13
N LEU A 368 8.56 -6.50 15.26
CA LEU A 368 7.66 -7.63 15.53
C LEU A 368 8.41 -8.97 15.52
N SER A 369 9.40 -9.15 14.64
CA SER A 369 10.24 -10.36 14.66
C SER A 369 11.07 -10.52 15.93
N ARG A 370 11.34 -9.42 16.67
CA ARG A 370 12.07 -9.45 17.94
C ARG A 370 11.18 -9.64 19.16
N ASN A 371 9.87 -9.47 19.03
CA ASN A 371 8.91 -9.57 20.12
C ASN A 371 7.82 -10.58 19.73
N PRO A 372 8.10 -11.89 19.81
CA PRO A 372 7.16 -12.93 19.38
C PRO A 372 5.89 -13.00 20.23
N ASP A 373 5.90 -12.41 21.43
CA ASP A 373 4.73 -12.31 22.32
C ASP A 373 3.64 -11.37 21.77
N VAL A 374 3.96 -10.63 20.70
CA VAL A 374 3.11 -9.59 20.11
C VAL A 374 2.50 -10.08 18.80
N ASP A 375 1.21 -9.79 18.61
CA ASP A 375 0.47 -10.13 17.39
C ASP A 375 1.02 -9.39 16.15
N ALA A 376 1.90 -10.06 15.40
CA ALA A 376 2.58 -9.51 14.23
C ALA A 376 1.63 -9.26 13.05
N GLU A 377 0.60 -10.10 12.87
CA GLU A 377 -0.42 -9.94 11.84
C GLU A 377 -1.22 -8.66 12.09
N PHE A 378 -1.67 -8.47 13.34
CA PHE A 378 -2.35 -7.25 13.77
C PHE A 378 -1.44 -6.02 13.60
N GLY A 379 -0.20 -6.11 14.06
CA GLY A 379 0.76 -5.02 14.01
C GLY A 379 1.01 -4.51 12.59
N LEU A 380 1.31 -5.40 11.64
CA LEU A 380 1.58 -5.04 10.25
C LEU A 380 0.33 -4.58 9.50
N GLY A 381 -0.82 -5.20 9.76
CA GLY A 381 -2.11 -4.76 9.20
C GLY A 381 -2.51 -3.36 9.65
N SER A 382 -2.14 -2.97 10.88
CA SER A 382 -2.52 -1.67 11.47
C SER A 382 -1.64 -0.50 11.03
N ILE A 383 -0.40 -0.74 10.57
CA ILE A 383 0.51 0.34 10.13
C ILE A 383 -0.12 1.18 9.01
N GLY A 384 -0.86 0.54 8.09
CA GLY A 384 -1.51 1.18 6.96
C GLY A 384 -2.59 2.21 7.31
N VAL A 385 -3.08 2.24 8.56
CA VAL A 385 -3.99 3.29 9.06
C VAL A 385 -3.36 4.67 8.89
N GLY A 386 -2.06 4.78 9.22
CA GLY A 386 -1.32 6.03 9.14
C GLY A 386 -1.29 6.60 7.74
N GLU A 387 -1.06 5.77 6.72
CA GLU A 387 -1.06 6.20 5.32
C GLU A 387 -2.43 6.73 4.87
N THR A 388 -3.52 6.03 5.18
CA THR A 388 -4.87 6.48 4.80
C THR A 388 -5.31 7.74 5.55
N ALA A 389 -5.02 7.83 6.85
CA ALA A 389 -5.34 8.99 7.65
C ALA A 389 -4.54 10.22 7.19
N GLY A 390 -3.24 10.05 6.92
CA GLY A 390 -2.39 11.09 6.38
C GLY A 390 -2.85 11.55 5.00
N MET A 391 -3.18 10.63 4.09
CA MET A 391 -3.76 10.98 2.78
C MET A 391 -5.05 11.80 2.91
N LEU A 392 -5.95 11.46 3.84
CA LEU A 392 -7.19 12.21 4.07
C LEU A 392 -6.89 13.63 4.56
N ILE A 393 -6.12 13.76 5.65
CA ILE A 393 -5.80 15.06 6.26
C ILE A 393 -5.05 15.94 5.24
N GLY A 394 -4.03 15.40 4.58
CA GLY A 394 -3.23 16.11 3.60
C GLY A 394 -4.02 16.51 2.36
N SER A 395 -4.92 15.65 1.88
CA SER A 395 -5.75 15.98 0.70
C SER A 395 -6.82 17.02 1.02
N LEU A 396 -7.40 17.01 2.23
CA LEU A 396 -8.31 18.08 2.66
C LEU A 396 -7.58 19.42 2.79
N ALA A 397 -6.37 19.41 3.37
CA ALA A 397 -5.51 20.59 3.43
C ALA A 397 -5.06 21.06 2.04
N ALA A 398 -4.87 20.15 1.07
CA ALA A 398 -4.60 20.50 -0.33
C ALA A 398 -5.74 21.29 -0.95
N VAL A 399 -7.00 20.92 -0.71
CA VAL A 399 -8.16 21.65 -1.26
C VAL A 399 -8.22 23.08 -0.70
N THR A 400 -7.96 23.26 0.59
CA THR A 400 -7.94 24.61 1.19
C THR A 400 -6.76 25.42 0.66
N PHE A 401 -5.58 24.81 0.54
CA PHE A 401 -4.40 25.44 -0.03
C PHE A 401 -4.60 25.86 -1.50
N GLU A 402 -5.16 24.98 -2.33
CA GLU A 402 -5.48 25.26 -3.73
C GLU A 402 -6.47 26.43 -3.84
N SER A 403 -7.57 26.38 -3.07
CA SER A 403 -8.60 27.42 -3.13
C SER A 403 -8.08 28.79 -2.69
N GLN A 404 -7.20 28.86 -1.68
CA GLN A 404 -6.55 30.10 -1.27
C GLN A 404 -5.64 30.66 -2.38
N LEU A 405 -4.75 29.85 -2.96
CA LEU A 405 -3.84 30.30 -4.00
C LEU A 405 -4.57 30.71 -5.29
N CYS A 406 -5.65 30.02 -5.64
CA CYS A 406 -6.45 30.33 -6.81
C CYS A 406 -7.45 31.48 -6.57
N GLY A 407 -7.72 31.81 -5.30
CA GLY A 407 -8.48 32.99 -4.89
C GLY A 407 -7.70 34.31 -4.97
N LEU A 408 -6.37 34.27 -4.98
CA LEU A 408 -5.52 35.47 -5.05
C LEU A 408 -5.71 36.22 -6.39
N ALA A 409 -5.75 37.56 -6.34
CA ALA A 409 -5.96 38.43 -7.50
C ALA A 409 -4.92 38.24 -8.64
N SER A 410 -3.74 37.71 -8.33
CA SER A 410 -2.71 37.30 -9.29
C SER A 410 -3.02 35.94 -9.92
N ARG A 411 -4.17 35.84 -10.62
CA ARG A 411 -4.56 34.62 -11.36
C ARG A 411 -3.77 34.43 -12.67
N GLY A 412 -3.18 35.49 -13.20
CA GLY A 412 -2.51 35.51 -14.50
C GLY A 412 -1.39 34.46 -14.60
N GLY A 413 -1.61 33.43 -15.41
CA GLY A 413 -0.60 32.41 -15.72
C GLY A 413 -0.60 31.18 -14.81
N ARG A 414 -1.64 30.94 -13.99
CA ARG A 414 -1.85 29.67 -13.26
C ARG A 414 -2.84 28.75 -13.99
N TRP A 415 -2.80 27.44 -13.76
CA TRP A 415 -3.80 26.53 -14.34
C TRP A 415 -5.21 26.77 -13.82
N CYS A 416 -5.37 27.35 -12.62
CA CYS A 416 -6.68 27.79 -12.14
C CYS A 416 -7.35 28.90 -12.97
N SER A 417 -6.61 29.62 -13.83
CA SER A 417 -7.20 30.64 -14.71
C SER A 417 -7.65 30.09 -16.06
N THR A 418 -7.25 28.87 -16.44
CA THR A 418 -7.69 28.25 -17.69
C THR A 418 -9.07 27.65 -17.47
N ILE A 419 -10.09 28.27 -18.07
CA ILE A 419 -11.46 27.73 -18.12
C ILE A 419 -11.44 26.63 -19.18
N THR A 420 -11.10 25.40 -18.77
CA THR A 420 -11.27 24.19 -19.57
C THR A 420 -11.63 23.02 -18.68
#